data_AF-A0A3M0FQD0-F1
#
_entry.id   AF-A0A3M0FQD0-F1
#
_cell.length_a   1.000
_cell.length_b   1.000
_cell.length_c   1.000
_cell.angle_alpha   90.00
_cell.angle_beta   90.00
_cell.angle_gamma   90.00
#
_symmetry.space_group_name_H-M   'P 1'
#
loop_
_entity.id
_entity.type
_entity.pdbx_description
1 polymer ?
#
loop_
_entity_poly.entity_id
_entity_poly.type
_entity_poly.pdbx_seq_one_letter_code
_entity_poly.pdbx_strand_id
1 'polypeptide(L)'
;MLLAMIAEREAEKERLEAQRVATTTGKPIVVSLPHPVLVDRFRSKVAALRQSLDDEAIRTEAAAVMATLIESVTICPDEPGGPEAEVVAKVSDLLAWATNDNAAPGAGVRSSSVMVVAGTGFEPVTF
;
A
#
# COMPACT_ATOMS: atom_id res chain seq x y z
N MET A 1 -40.18 27.31 5.30
CA MET A 1 -40.14 25.83 5.28
C MET A 1 -38.76 25.32 4.84
N LEU A 2 -38.25 25.67 3.66
CA LEU A 2 -36.90 25.23 3.20
C LEU A 2 -35.74 25.64 4.13
N LEU A 3 -35.71 26.89 4.59
CA LEU A 3 -34.64 27.38 5.46
C LEU A 3 -34.54 26.63 6.80
N ALA A 4 -35.69 26.19 7.34
CA ALA A 4 -35.73 25.39 8.56
C ALA A 4 -35.19 23.97 8.33
N MET A 5 -35.50 23.37 7.18
CA MET A 5 -34.97 22.05 6.80
C MET A 5 -33.45 22.11 6.55
N ILE A 6 -32.96 23.21 5.96
CA ILE A 6 -31.51 23.40 5.77
C ILE A 6 -30.81 23.51 7.12
N ALA A 7 -31.32 24.35 8.03
CA ALA A 7 -30.74 24.51 9.37
C ALA A 7 -30.74 23.19 10.18
N GLU A 8 -31.81 22.41 10.10
CA GLU A 8 -31.89 21.09 10.74
C GLU A 8 -30.86 20.09 10.15
N ARG A 9 -30.67 20.11 8.83
CA ARG A 9 -29.69 19.25 8.16
C ARG A 9 -28.25 19.67 8.44
N GLU A 10 -27.99 20.97 8.60
CA GLU A 10 -26.68 21.49 9.02
C GLU A 10 -26.36 21.10 10.46
N ALA A 11 -27.32 21.23 11.38
CA ALA A 11 -27.14 20.80 12.77
C ALA A 11 -26.88 19.29 12.89
N GLU A 12 -27.60 18.46 12.12
CA GLU A 12 -27.37 17.02 12.11
C GLU A 12 -26.02 16.66 11.47
N LYS A 13 -25.58 17.41 10.46
CA LYS A 13 -24.24 17.24 9.86
C LYS A 13 -23.15 17.54 10.89
N GLU A 14 -23.25 18.65 11.62
CA GLU A 14 -22.29 19.01 12.67
C GLU A 14 -22.22 17.96 13.79
N ARG A 15 -23.38 17.44 14.20
CA ARG A 15 -23.46 16.35 15.19
C ARG A 15 -22.73 15.09 14.72
N LEU A 16 -22.95 14.69 13.46
CA LEU A 16 -22.32 13.51 12.88
C LEU A 16 -20.81 13.71 12.67
N GLU A 17 -20.39 14.91 12.27
CA GLU A 17 -18.96 15.26 12.13
C GLU A 17 -18.24 15.20 13.49
N ALA A 18 -18.85 15.75 14.55
CA ALA A 18 -18.32 15.66 15.92
C ALA A 18 -18.20 14.20 16.40
N GLN A 19 -19.22 13.37 16.12
CA GLN A 19 -19.20 11.94 16.47
C GLN A 19 -18.13 11.17 15.68
N ARG A 20 -17.89 11.54 14.41
CA ARG A 20 -16.84 10.93 13.57
C ARG A 20 -15.46 11.25 14.11
N VAL A 21 -15.19 12.51 14.44
CA VAL A 21 -13.90 12.93 15.03
C VAL A 21 -13.66 12.20 16.35
N ALA A 22 -14.67 12.14 17.23
CA ALA A 22 -14.58 11.40 18.50
C ALA A 22 -14.30 9.89 18.31
N THR A 23 -14.79 9.28 17.22
CA THR A 23 -14.55 7.86 16.90
C THR A 23 -13.19 7.64 16.22
N THR A 24 -12.69 8.61 15.45
CA THR A 24 -11.41 8.52 14.73
C THR A 24 -10.20 8.77 15.63
N THR A 25 -10.34 9.49 16.75
CA THR A 25 -9.22 9.74 17.69
C THR A 25 -8.82 8.52 18.53
N GLY A 26 -9.63 7.44 18.56
CA GLY A 26 -9.44 6.33 19.49
C GLY A 26 -9.00 4.98 18.90
N LYS A 27 -9.03 4.80 17.58
CA LYS A 27 -8.54 3.55 16.98
C LYS A 27 -7.13 3.80 16.47
N PRO A 28 -6.06 3.34 17.18
CA PRO A 28 -4.76 3.31 16.55
C PRO A 28 -4.96 2.59 15.22
N ILE A 29 -4.47 3.18 14.13
CA ILE A 29 -4.25 2.44 12.90
C ILE A 29 -3.24 1.38 13.33
N VAL A 30 -3.74 0.22 13.75
CA VAL A 30 -2.93 -0.95 13.95
C VAL A 30 -2.49 -1.28 12.55
N VAL A 31 -1.37 -0.70 12.14
CA VAL A 31 -0.56 -1.24 11.06
C VAL A 31 -0.23 -2.63 11.57
N SER A 32 -1.07 -3.60 11.20
CA SER A 32 -0.83 -5.00 11.49
C SER A 32 0.49 -5.28 10.80
N LEU A 33 1.56 -5.32 11.57
CA LEU A 33 2.86 -5.74 11.06
C LEU A 33 2.60 -7.06 10.32
N PRO A 34 3.03 -7.18 9.05
CA PRO A 34 2.78 -8.39 8.30
C PRO A 34 3.28 -9.59 9.10
N HIS A 35 2.49 -10.67 9.12
CA HIS A 35 2.82 -11.90 9.85
C HIS A 35 4.29 -12.28 9.61
N PRO A 36 5.09 -12.66 10.61
CA PRO A 36 6.55 -12.80 10.48
C PRO A 36 6.99 -13.65 9.27
N VAL A 37 6.28 -14.74 9.00
CA VAL A 37 6.49 -15.60 7.82
C VAL A 37 6.36 -14.85 6.48
N LEU A 38 5.46 -13.88 6.37
CA LEU A 38 5.31 -13.05 5.17
C LEU A 38 6.51 -12.11 4.99
N VAL A 39 7.01 -11.53 6.08
CA VAL A 39 8.21 -10.70 6.07
C VAL A 39 9.42 -11.52 5.62
N ASP A 40 9.58 -12.73 6.15
CA ASP A 40 10.70 -13.61 5.78
C ASP A 40 10.61 -14.07 4.32
N ARG A 41 9.41 -14.39 3.83
CA ARG A 41 9.21 -14.68 2.40
C ARG A 41 9.53 -13.47 1.52
N PHE A 42 9.09 -12.28 1.91
CA PHE A 42 9.38 -11.06 1.18
C PHE A 42 10.90 -10.82 1.10
N ARG A 43 11.60 -10.90 2.24
CA ARG A 43 13.07 -10.77 2.31
C ARG A 43 13.77 -11.80 1.43
N SER A 44 13.34 -13.06 1.48
CA SER A 44 13.92 -14.13 0.67
C SER A 44 13.74 -13.88 -0.83
N LYS A 45 12.56 -13.41 -1.24
CA LYS A 45 12.27 -13.05 -2.65
C LYS A 45 13.13 -11.87 -3.12
N VAL A 46 13.26 -10.83 -2.30
CA VAL A 46 14.10 -9.66 -2.61
C VAL A 46 15.57 -10.06 -2.72
N ALA A 47 16.06 -10.91 -1.83
CA ALA A 47 17.43 -11.41 -1.88
C ALA A 47 17.71 -12.22 -3.15
N ALA A 48 16.80 -13.13 -3.52
CA ALA A 48 16.92 -13.89 -4.77
C ALA A 48 16.87 -12.98 -6.01
N LEU A 49 15.97 -11.99 -6.03
CA LEU A 49 15.89 -11.02 -7.11
C LEU A 49 17.20 -10.24 -7.25
N ARG A 50 17.75 -9.74 -6.14
CA ARG A 50 19.04 -9.03 -6.14
C ARG A 50 20.15 -9.90 -6.71
N GLN A 51 20.21 -11.17 -6.33
CA GLN A 51 21.21 -12.11 -6.84
C GLN A 51 21.07 -12.29 -8.37
N SER A 52 19.86 -12.44 -8.88
CA SER A 52 19.63 -12.59 -10.33
C SER A 52 20.00 -11.33 -11.10
N LEU A 53 19.76 -10.14 -10.55
CA LEU A 53 20.06 -8.86 -11.21
C LEU A 53 21.56 -8.50 -11.18
N ASP A 54 22.36 -9.20 -10.37
CA ASP A 54 23.81 -8.98 -10.25
C ASP A 54 24.63 -9.76 -11.30
N ASP A 55 23.96 -10.51 -12.19
CA ASP A 55 24.60 -11.18 -13.32
C ASP A 55 25.16 -10.14 -14.32
N GLU A 56 26.48 -10.18 -14.53
CA GLU A 56 27.22 -9.25 -15.39
C GLU A 56 26.66 -9.18 -16.81
N ALA A 57 26.10 -10.28 -17.34
CA ALA A 57 25.57 -10.32 -18.69
C ALA A 57 24.33 -9.43 -18.87
N ILE A 58 23.55 -9.20 -17.82
CA ILE A 58 22.28 -8.45 -17.87
C ILE A 58 22.27 -7.20 -17.00
N ARG A 59 23.32 -6.97 -16.18
CA ARG A 59 23.37 -5.88 -15.19
C ARG A 59 23.08 -4.51 -15.79
N THR A 60 23.64 -4.19 -16.95
CA THR A 60 23.44 -2.89 -17.62
C THR A 60 22.00 -2.70 -18.07
N GLU A 61 21.39 -3.72 -18.67
CA GLU A 61 20.00 -3.68 -19.11
C GLU A 61 19.04 -3.61 -17.92
N ALA A 62 19.29 -4.43 -16.89
CA ALA A 62 18.56 -4.41 -15.63
C ALA A 62 18.59 -3.02 -14.97
N ALA A 63 19.76 -2.38 -14.90
CA ALA A 63 19.92 -1.03 -14.37
C ALA A 63 19.11 0.01 -15.16
N ALA A 64 19.12 -0.08 -16.49
CA ALA A 64 18.34 0.81 -17.34
C ALA A 64 16.84 0.67 -17.09
N VAL A 65 16.32 -0.55 -16.96
CA VAL A 65 14.92 -0.81 -16.64
C VAL A 65 14.57 -0.30 -15.24
N MET A 66 15.40 -0.57 -14.23
CA MET A 66 15.18 -0.08 -12.86
C MET A 66 15.15 1.44 -12.80
N ALA A 67 15.99 2.14 -13.57
CA ALA A 67 16.00 3.59 -13.64
C ALA A 67 14.66 4.17 -14.15
N THR A 68 13.90 3.43 -14.97
CA THR A 68 12.56 3.87 -15.41
C THR A 68 11.51 3.85 -14.30
N LEU A 69 11.76 3.08 -13.24
CA LEU A 69 10.86 2.95 -12.08
C LEU A 69 11.19 3.96 -10.98
N ILE A 70 12.37 4.60 -11.03
CA ILE A 70 12.85 5.55 -10.03
C ILE A 70 12.43 6.95 -10.46
N GLU A 71 11.76 7.67 -9.57
CA GLU A 71 11.33 9.05 -9.78
C GLU A 71 12.44 10.04 -9.44
N SER A 72 13.15 9.84 -8.32
CA SER A 72 14.30 10.67 -7.97
C SER A 72 15.29 9.93 -7.07
N VAL A 73 16.54 10.38 -7.11
CA VAL A 73 17.61 9.94 -6.22
C VAL A 73 18.24 11.18 -5.60
N THR A 74 18.19 11.29 -4.28
CA THR A 74 18.84 12.35 -3.51
C THR A 74 20.05 11.78 -2.79
N ILE A 75 21.23 12.33 -3.05
CA ILE A 75 22.46 11.95 -2.35
C ILE A 75 22.70 12.94 -1.22
N CYS A 76 22.83 12.42 0.00
CA CYS A 76 23.13 13.16 1.22
C CYS A 76 24.57 12.86 1.66
N PRO A 77 25.58 13.59 1.17
CA PRO A 77 26.98 13.28 1.41
C PRO A 77 27.47 13.58 2.85
N ASP A 78 26.78 14.45 3.58
CA ASP A 78 27.24 15.01 4.86
C ASP A 78 26.55 14.38 6.09
N GLU A 79 25.96 13.19 5.96
CA GLU A 79 25.32 12.53 7.09
C GLU A 79 26.32 11.98 8.13
N PRO A 80 25.97 11.97 9.43
CA PRO A 80 26.87 11.50 10.49
C PRO A 80 27.38 10.05 10.33
N GLY A 81 26.70 9.25 9.50
CA GLY A 81 27.05 7.85 9.18
C GLY A 81 27.82 7.65 7.87
N GLY A 82 28.14 8.72 7.14
CA GLY A 82 28.70 8.66 5.78
C GLY A 82 27.65 8.98 4.71
N PRO A 83 28.01 8.90 3.42
CA PRO A 83 27.12 9.26 2.33
C PRO A 83 25.88 8.36 2.30
N GLU A 84 24.69 8.96 2.43
CA GLU A 84 23.40 8.28 2.31
C GLU A 84 22.74 8.62 0.96
N ALA A 85 21.90 7.71 0.46
CA ALA A 85 21.14 7.90 -0.77
C ALA A 85 19.67 7.60 -0.52
N GLU A 86 18.81 8.59 -0.70
CA GLU A 86 17.37 8.42 -0.69
C GLU A 86 16.89 8.15 -2.13
N VAL A 87 16.12 7.08 -2.32
CA VAL A 87 15.55 6.70 -3.62
C VAL A 87 14.03 6.75 -3.52
N VAL A 88 13.42 7.60 -4.34
CA VAL A 88 11.98 7.74 -4.45
C VAL A 88 11.51 7.07 -5.73
N ALA A 89 10.50 6.23 -5.62
CA ALA A 89 9.85 5.56 -6.75
C ALA A 89 8.34 5.77 -6.67
N LYS A 90 7.70 5.90 -7.83
CA LYS A 90 6.25 6.09 -7.89
C LYS A 90 5.53 4.76 -7.73
N VAL A 91 4.74 4.64 -6.66
CA VAL A 91 4.00 3.41 -6.32
C VAL A 91 3.09 2.94 -7.45
N SER A 92 2.49 3.88 -8.20
CA SER A 92 1.63 3.57 -9.36
C SER A 92 2.39 2.83 -10.46
N ASP A 93 3.65 3.23 -10.70
CA ASP A 93 4.46 2.70 -11.79
C ASP A 93 5.03 1.33 -11.40
N LEU A 94 5.38 1.16 -10.11
CA LEU A 94 5.70 -0.14 -9.53
C LEU A 94 4.53 -1.11 -9.60
N LEU A 95 3.31 -0.65 -9.29
CA LEU A 95 2.11 -1.50 -9.36
C LEU A 95 1.80 -1.89 -10.80
N ALA A 96 1.84 -0.93 -11.73
CA ALA A 96 1.61 -1.17 -13.15
C ALA A 96 2.64 -2.16 -13.73
N TRP A 97 3.92 -2.04 -13.33
CA TRP A 97 4.95 -2.99 -13.68
C TRP A 97 4.67 -4.38 -13.10
N ALA A 98 4.28 -4.47 -11.83
CA ALA A 98 4.01 -5.75 -11.16
C ALA A 98 2.77 -6.49 -11.70
N THR A 99 1.80 -5.78 -12.27
CA THR A 99 0.53 -6.34 -12.77
C THR A 99 0.43 -6.38 -14.30
N ASN A 100 1.54 -6.17 -15.04
CA ASN A 100 1.50 -6.18 -16.50
C ASN A 100 1.28 -7.59 -17.08
N ASP A 101 0.96 -7.66 -18.38
CA ASP A 101 0.66 -8.92 -19.08
C ASP A 101 1.87 -9.88 -19.21
N ASN A 102 3.08 -9.37 -18.98
CA ASN A 102 4.33 -10.13 -18.92
C ASN A 102 4.70 -10.56 -17.49
N ALA A 103 3.88 -10.24 -16.49
CA ALA A 103 4.13 -10.65 -15.12
C ALA A 103 4.11 -12.19 -15.03
N ALA A 104 5.01 -12.75 -14.21
CA ALA A 104 5.17 -14.19 -14.10
C ALA A 104 3.80 -14.90 -13.90
N PRO A 105 3.51 -16.03 -14.57
CA PRO A 105 2.23 -16.73 -14.42
C PRO A 105 2.00 -17.09 -12.93
N GLY A 106 1.08 -16.39 -12.28
CA GLY A 106 0.86 -16.45 -10.82
C GLY A 106 1.06 -15.12 -10.06
N ALA A 107 1.58 -14.08 -10.72
CA ALA A 107 1.66 -12.70 -10.22
C ALA A 107 0.37 -11.90 -10.42
N GLY A 108 -0.55 -12.39 -11.25
CA GLY A 108 -1.91 -11.87 -11.32
C GLY A 108 -2.62 -12.06 -9.97
N VAL A 109 -3.46 -11.08 -9.61
CA VAL A 109 -4.32 -10.97 -8.42
C VAL A 109 -5.13 -12.26 -8.16
N ARG A 110 -4.47 -13.32 -7.70
CA ARG A 110 -5.07 -14.60 -7.26
C ARG A 110 -4.58 -15.00 -5.88
N SER A 111 -3.93 -14.09 -5.16
CA SER A 111 -3.59 -14.22 -3.74
C SER A 111 -3.97 -12.98 -2.93
N SER A 112 -4.98 -12.21 -3.37
CA SER A 112 -5.73 -11.43 -2.40
C SER A 112 -6.49 -12.41 -1.51
N SER A 113 -6.27 -12.32 -0.20
CA SER A 113 -7.16 -12.97 0.77
C SER A 113 -8.54 -12.32 0.61
N VAL A 114 -9.42 -12.97 -0.14
CA VAL A 114 -10.81 -12.55 -0.24
C VAL A 114 -11.46 -12.85 1.11
N MET A 115 -11.72 -11.80 1.89
CA MET A 115 -12.57 -11.88 3.07
C MET A 115 -13.99 -12.18 2.59
N VAL A 116 -14.41 -13.45 2.65
CA VAL A 116 -15.81 -13.85 2.47
C VAL A 116 -16.56 -13.59 3.77
N VAL A 117 -17.48 -12.63 3.77
CA VAL A 117 -18.51 -12.55 4.80
C VAL A 117 -19.59 -13.53 4.36
N ALA A 118 -19.80 -14.60 5.14
CA ALA A 118 -20.97 -15.45 4.96
C ALA A 118 -22.20 -14.55 5.11
N GLY A 119 -22.93 -14.37 4.01
CA GLY A 119 -24.11 -13.53 3.96
C GLY A 119 -25.15 -14.03 4.95
N THR A 120 -25.16 -13.44 6.14
CA THR A 120 -26.41 -13.15 6.83
C THR A 120 -26.65 -11.68 6.53
N GLY A 121 -27.74 -11.38 5.83
CA GLY A 121 -28.13 -9.99 5.58
C GLY A 121 -28.30 -9.25 6.90
N PHE A 122 -28.33 -7.92 6.85
CA PHE A 122 -28.59 -7.03 8.00
C PHE A 122 -30.03 -7.15 8.56
N GLU A 123 -30.72 -8.25 8.30
CA GLU A 123 -32.03 -8.53 8.87
C GLU A 123 -31.86 -9.41 10.12
N PRO A 124 -32.47 -9.04 11.26
CA PRO A 124 -32.34 -9.80 12.48
C PRO A 124 -32.95 -11.21 12.28
N VAL A 125 -32.15 -12.24 12.49
CA VAL A 125 -32.64 -13.61 12.61
C VAL A 125 -33.47 -13.74 13.88
N THR A 126 -34.79 -13.74 13.74
CA THR A 126 -35.68 -14.20 14.80
C THR A 126 -35.55 -15.71 14.90
N PHE A 127 -35.08 -16.17 16.07
CA PHE A 127 -34.98 -17.57 16.47
C PHE A 127 -36.33 -18.29 16.45
#